data_AF-A0A425W7N2-F1
#
_entry.id   AF-A0A425W7N2-F1
#
_cell.length_a   1.000
_cell.length_b   1.000
_cell.length_c   1.000
_cell.angle_alpha   90.00
_cell.angle_beta   90.00
_cell.angle_gamma   90.00
#
_symmetry.space_group_name_H-M   'P 1'
#
loop_
_entity.id
_entity.type
_entity.pdbx_description
1 polymer ?
#
loop_
_entity_poly.entity_id
_entity_poly.type
_entity_poly.pdbx_seq_one_letter_code
_entity_poly.pdbx_strand_id
1 'polypeptide(L)'
;MNKENGQNYRFFQHKDCEFFPCHQVEHDQISNFNCLFCYCPLYALGKRCGGNFYISEKGIKVCTNCTFPHKRENYDQVMNKLKVFIQELSEKNLK
;
A
#
# COMPACT_ATOMS: atom_id res chain seq x y z
N MET A 1 -0.55 -24.40 17.67
CA MET A 1 0.25 -23.54 16.77
C MET A 1 0.87 -22.43 17.61
N ASN A 2 2.18 -22.48 17.86
CA ASN A 2 2.89 -21.42 18.57
C ASN A 2 2.85 -20.15 17.72
N LYS A 3 2.02 -19.18 18.12
CA LYS A 3 1.97 -17.84 17.53
C LYS A 3 3.04 -17.00 18.20
N GLU A 4 4.31 -17.24 17.87
CA GLU A 4 5.34 -16.25 18.17
C GLU A 4 4.96 -14.97 17.43
N ASN A 5 4.55 -13.96 18.19
CA ASN A 5 4.10 -12.63 17.74
C ASN A 5 3.11 -12.64 16.57
N GLY A 6 1.82 -12.89 16.84
CA GLY A 6 0.71 -13.03 15.88
C GLY A 6 0.42 -11.83 14.96
N GLN A 7 1.41 -11.36 14.21
CA GLN A 7 1.41 -10.18 13.35
C GLN A 7 1.90 -10.51 11.93
N ASN A 8 2.07 -11.81 11.60
CA ASN A 8 2.52 -12.26 10.27
C ASN A 8 1.60 -11.80 9.13
N TYR A 9 0.34 -11.48 9.41
CA TYR A 9 -0.60 -10.92 8.43
C TYR A 9 -0.19 -9.52 7.92
N ARG A 10 0.70 -8.83 8.61
CA ARG A 10 1.11 -7.45 8.28
C ARG A 10 2.21 -7.38 7.22
N PHE A 11 2.84 -8.51 6.91
CA PHE A 11 3.97 -8.56 5.99
C PHE A 11 3.95 -9.82 5.15
N PHE A 12 4.08 -9.64 3.85
CA PHE A 12 4.24 -10.70 2.88
C PHE A 12 5.22 -10.26 1.80
N GLN A 13 6.06 -11.17 1.32
CA GLN A 13 7.01 -10.89 0.26
C GLN A 13 7.05 -12.06 -0.73
N HIS A 14 6.58 -11.81 -1.95
CA HIS A 14 6.55 -12.82 -3.02
C HIS A 14 7.81 -12.69 -3.89
N LYS A 15 8.94 -13.20 -3.41
CA LYS A 15 10.23 -13.06 -4.11
C LYS A 15 10.26 -13.74 -5.49
N ASP A 16 9.44 -14.77 -5.68
CA ASP A 16 9.36 -15.53 -6.94
C ASP A 16 8.44 -14.87 -7.99
N CYS A 17 7.79 -13.75 -7.65
CA CYS A 17 6.98 -12.98 -8.59
C CYS A 17 7.84 -12.37 -9.72
N GLU A 18 7.41 -12.48 -10.97
CA GLU A 18 8.09 -11.89 -12.13
C GLU A 18 8.22 -10.36 -12.08
N PHE A 19 7.43 -9.72 -11.22
CA PHE A 19 7.46 -8.28 -11.00
C PHE A 19 8.19 -7.87 -9.72
N PHE A 20 8.80 -8.78 -8.97
CA PHE A 20 9.43 -8.41 -7.69
C PHE A 20 10.85 -7.82 -7.87
N PRO A 21 11.17 -6.67 -7.24
CA PRO A 21 10.27 -5.73 -6.58
C PRO A 21 9.48 -4.91 -7.62
N CYS A 22 8.18 -4.68 -7.37
CA CYS A 22 7.33 -4.00 -8.35
C CYS A 22 7.60 -2.48 -8.43
N HIS A 23 8.32 -1.94 -7.46
CA HIS A 23 8.81 -0.58 -7.41
C HIS A 23 10.29 -0.58 -7.11
N GLN A 24 11.02 0.33 -7.74
CA GLN A 24 12.44 0.50 -7.49
C GLN A 24 12.68 0.93 -6.03
N VAL A 25 13.55 0.20 -5.36
CA VAL A 25 14.02 0.45 -3.99
C VAL A 25 15.52 0.16 -3.91
N GLU A 26 16.18 0.76 -2.92
CA GLU A 26 17.58 0.46 -2.65
C GLU A 26 17.77 -0.98 -2.16
N HIS A 27 18.96 -1.55 -2.36
CA HIS A 27 19.25 -2.94 -2.02
C HIS A 27 19.01 -3.24 -0.53
N ASP A 28 19.37 -2.33 0.37
CA ASP A 28 19.15 -2.48 1.82
C ASP A 28 17.66 -2.47 2.22
N GLN A 29 16.81 -1.84 1.41
CA GLN A 29 15.36 -1.76 1.62
C GLN A 29 14.60 -2.99 1.15
N ILE A 30 15.20 -3.84 0.29
CA ILE A 30 14.50 -4.99 -0.30
C ILE A 30 13.97 -5.97 0.75
N SER A 31 14.68 -6.13 1.87
CA SER A 31 14.29 -7.00 2.98
C SER A 31 12.98 -6.54 3.67
N ASN A 32 12.65 -5.25 3.55
CA ASN A 32 11.45 -4.64 4.10
C ASN A 32 10.36 -4.39 3.04
N PHE A 33 10.59 -4.79 1.78
CA PHE A 33 9.61 -4.65 0.70
C PHE A 33 8.41 -5.56 0.92
N ASN A 34 7.23 -4.96 1.04
CA ASN A 34 5.98 -5.62 1.38
C ASN A 34 5.07 -5.74 0.15
N CYS A 35 4.77 -6.97 -0.27
CA CYS A 35 3.87 -7.30 -1.37
C CYS A 35 2.39 -7.31 -0.95
N LEU A 36 2.09 -7.20 0.35
CA LEU A 36 0.71 -7.25 0.86
C LEU A 36 -0.24 -6.25 0.17
N PHE A 37 0.31 -5.09 -0.24
CA PHE A 37 -0.43 -4.03 -0.92
C PHE A 37 0.11 -3.78 -2.34
N CYS A 38 0.49 -4.84 -3.08
CA CYS A 38 0.85 -4.79 -4.51
C CYS A 38 -0.15 -3.99 -5.34
N TYR A 39 -1.45 -4.16 -5.09
CA TYR A 39 -2.44 -3.17 -5.49
C TYR A 39 -2.58 -2.09 -4.41
N CYS A 40 -2.42 -0.83 -4.79
CA CYS A 40 -2.50 0.28 -3.84
C CYS A 40 -3.94 0.45 -3.33
N PRO A 41 -4.25 0.10 -2.06
CA PRO A 41 -5.60 0.25 -1.53
C PRO A 41 -5.99 1.72 -1.36
N LEU A 42 -5.03 2.64 -1.45
CA LEU A 42 -5.23 4.07 -1.29
C LEU A 42 -5.41 4.80 -2.63
N TYR A 43 -5.53 4.09 -3.75
CA TYR A 43 -5.59 4.71 -5.08
C TYR A 43 -6.72 5.74 -5.18
N ALA A 44 -7.93 5.36 -4.75
CA ALA A 44 -9.15 6.15 -4.79
C ALA A 44 -9.16 7.39 -3.87
N LEU A 45 -8.23 7.48 -2.90
CA LEU A 45 -8.11 8.67 -2.04
C LEU A 45 -7.53 9.89 -2.80
N GLY A 46 -7.05 9.71 -4.03
CA GLY A 46 -6.47 10.78 -4.84
C GLY A 46 -5.32 11.48 -4.10
N LYS A 47 -5.38 12.82 -4.00
CA LYS A 47 -4.38 13.62 -3.27
C LYS A 47 -4.30 13.29 -1.78
N ARG A 48 -5.37 12.77 -1.16
CA ARG A 48 -5.39 12.40 0.27
C ARG A 48 -4.61 11.12 0.58
N CYS A 49 -4.17 10.36 -0.44
CA CYS A 49 -3.42 9.13 -0.20
C CYS A 49 -2.06 9.38 0.46
N GLY A 50 -1.43 10.54 0.22
CA GLY A 50 -0.13 10.91 0.80
C GLY A 50 1.08 10.15 0.22
N GLY A 51 0.90 9.40 -0.86
CA GLY A 51 1.98 8.72 -1.56
C GLY A 51 2.65 9.59 -2.64
N ASN A 52 3.77 9.11 -3.18
CA ASN A 52 4.49 9.77 -4.26
C ASN A 52 3.92 9.40 -5.64
N PHE A 53 2.95 10.18 -6.13
CA PHE A 53 2.29 9.96 -7.41
C PHE A 53 2.31 11.23 -8.25
N TYR A 54 2.06 11.08 -9.55
CA TYR A 54 1.74 12.20 -10.44
C TYR A 54 0.42 11.92 -11.18
N ILE A 55 -0.17 12.96 -11.78
CA ILE A 55 -1.34 12.83 -12.65
C ILE A 55 -0.84 13.01 -14.09
N SER A 56 -1.11 12.04 -14.96
CA SER A 56 -0.73 12.13 -16.37
C SER A 56 -1.58 13.18 -17.10
N GLU A 57 -1.18 13.55 -18.32
CA GLU A 57 -1.95 14.46 -19.19
C GLU A 57 -3.38 13.96 -19.45
N LYS A 58 -3.61 12.65 -19.36
CA LYS A 58 -4.93 12.02 -19.52
C LYS A 58 -5.75 11.98 -18.22
N GLY A 59 -5.28 12.62 -17.15
CA GLY A 59 -5.96 12.64 -15.85
C GLY A 59 -5.83 11.34 -15.04
N ILE A 60 -4.95 10.43 -15.44
CA ILE A 60 -4.76 9.14 -14.75
C ILE A 60 -3.72 9.32 -13.65
N LYS A 61 -4.03 8.83 -12.46
CA LYS A 61 -3.08 8.82 -11.34
C LYS A 61 -2.05 7.72 -11.53
N VAL A 62 -0.77 8.08 -11.57
CA VAL A 62 0.34 7.14 -11.78
C VAL A 62 1.18 7.05 -10.52
N CYS A 63 1.31 5.84 -9.97
CA CYS A 63 1.98 5.54 -8.70
C CYS A 63 3.31 4.78 -8.86
N THR A 64 3.91 4.76 -10.05
CA THR A 64 5.17 4.04 -10.34
C THR A 64 6.35 4.47 -9.47
N ASN A 65 6.30 5.69 -8.90
CA ASN A 65 7.35 6.23 -8.04
C ASN A 65 6.99 6.13 -6.54
N CYS A 66 5.89 5.45 -6.20
CA CYS A 66 5.37 5.35 -4.85
C CYS A 66 5.73 4.02 -4.18
N THR A 67 6.57 4.06 -3.15
CA THR A 67 6.90 2.88 -2.33
C THR A 67 6.14 2.84 -1.02
N PHE A 68 5.30 3.84 -0.72
CA PHE A 68 4.58 3.96 0.55
C PHE A 68 3.86 2.68 1.00
N PRO A 69 3.02 2.00 0.18
CA PRO A 69 2.34 0.78 0.60
C PRO A 69 3.27 -0.45 0.63
N HIS A 70 4.47 -0.35 0.05
CA HIS A 70 5.48 -1.42 -0.01
C HIS A 70 6.47 -1.39 1.14
N LYS A 71 6.33 -0.46 2.09
CA LYS A 71 7.16 -0.41 3.29
C LYS A 71 6.51 -1.20 4.41
N ARG A 72 7.23 -2.17 4.99
CA ARG A 72 6.76 -3.02 6.09
C ARG A 72 6.18 -2.23 7.25
N GLU A 73 6.83 -1.13 7.62
CA GLU A 73 6.46 -0.24 8.72
C GLU A 73 5.16 0.53 8.49
N ASN A 74 4.69 0.65 7.25
CA ASN A 74 3.53 1.48 6.90
C ASN A 74 2.19 0.75 7.00
N TYR A 75 2.16 -0.52 7.41
CA TYR A 75 0.92 -1.31 7.50
C TYR A 75 -0.20 -0.56 8.24
N ASP A 76 0.06 -0.05 9.44
CA ASP A 76 -0.97 0.62 10.25
C ASP A 76 -1.46 1.91 9.58
N GLN A 77 -0.55 2.66 8.96
CA GLN A 77 -0.91 3.91 8.29
C GLN A 77 -1.81 3.65 7.07
N VAL A 78 -1.51 2.61 6.29
CA VAL A 78 -2.35 2.19 5.16
C VAL A 78 -3.74 1.78 5.65
N MET A 79 -3.81 0.91 6.66
CA MET A 79 -5.08 0.43 7.20
C MET A 79 -5.92 1.55 7.82
N ASN A 80 -5.30 2.48 8.55
CA ASN A 80 -6.00 3.62 9.14
C ASN A 80 -6.58 4.55 8.06
N LYS A 81 -5.81 4.88 7.02
CA LYS A 81 -6.30 5.70 5.89
C LYS A 81 -7.46 5.02 5.16
N LEU A 82 -7.36 3.71 4.92
CA LEU A 82 -8.41 2.94 4.28
C LEU A 82 -9.67 2.89 5.14
N LYS A 83 -9.55 2.66 6.45
CA LYS A 83 -10.67 2.63 7.40
C LYS A 83 -11.44 3.95 7.40
N VAL A 84 -10.73 5.08 7.51
CA VAL A 84 -11.35 6.43 7.49
C VAL A 84 -12.10 6.64 6.18
N PHE A 85 -11.49 6.31 5.04
CA PHE A 85 -12.11 6.46 3.74
C PHE A 85 -13.37 5.60 3.57
N ILE A 86 -13.33 4.34 4.00
CA ILE A 86 -14.49 3.44 3.94
C ILE A 86 -15.61 3.94 4.85
N GLN A 87 -15.29 4.45 6.04
CA GLN A 87 -16.28 5.02 6.96
C GLN A 87 -16.97 6.24 6.33
N GLU A 88 -16.20 7.19 5.78
CA GLU A 88 -16.74 8.37 5.07
C GLU A 88 -17.67 7.97 3.91
N LEU A 89 -17.31 6.92 3.15
CA LEU A 89 -18.14 6.41 2.05
C LEU A 89 -19.40 5.72 2.55
N SER A 90 -19.29 4.91 3.59
CA SER A 90 -20.41 4.18 4.17
C SER A 90 -21.47 5.15 4.72
N GLU A 91 -21.03 6.23 5.37
CA GLU A 91 -21.93 7.28 5.89
C GLU A 91 -22.68 8.03 4.79
N LYS A 92 -22.13 8.10 3.56
CA LYS A 92 -22.76 8.80 2.43
C LYS A 92 -23.65 7.91 1.57
N ASN A 93 -23.36 6.61 1.53
CA ASN A 93 -23.96 5.68 0.57
C ASN A 93 -24.90 4.66 1.20
N LEU A 94 -24.79 4.40 2.51
CA LEU A 94 -25.57 3.37 3.23
C LEU A 94 -26.49 3.95 4.32
N LYS A 95 -26.38 5.26 4.60
CA LYS A 95 -27.34 6.03 5.39
C LYS A 95 -28.04 7.00 4.47
#